data_AF-A0A498DA61-F1
#
_entry.id   AF-A0A498DA61-F1
#
_cell.length_a   1.000
_cell.length_b   1.000
_cell.length_c   1.000
_cell.angle_alpha   90.00
_cell.angle_beta   90.00
_cell.angle_gamma   90.00
#
_symmetry.space_group_name_H-M   'P 1'
#
loop_
_entity.id
_entity.type
_entity.pdbx_description
1 polymer ?
#
loop_
_entity_poly.entity_id
_entity_poly.type
_entity_poly.pdbx_seq_one_letter_code
_entity_poly.pdbx_strand_id
1 'polypeptide(L)'
;MSLLKKTIVLIVLTCLIFGLLSSFAVKAAGEISSGSSVGGVLLENLTIEEAKVLLQEKVTEWLTEEVLIAQNEYETLEIHRTAFEFDIDGSLELLEEEMKRTWSSFLLKPKNIQLPFLVEVNESTIKNWPDHIDMEKTMEHARVIASNLKGNLVQIEYKESPATNQEDVAKVSYSLPNISNSVTNHIAQELDGYVIPASDAFSFLDAVELIDGMGNSEEETSFTATALYALVLQTNLEIIERHSQGEIPSYTDAGIEVEVDREEDKDFTIYNPNNQPFTIKAELLENELVMSLQSIPSMSKYSYITENAIEIEPKTIYRYSPDLAYGAEEVLQLGQNGLQIEVYRAEKHKDGSTEREQISRDYYPPIPEIILISTKEEVEQKEIIESEMDSTLHVNDIELNEFLSGIAEEENSDSDTAKDKNIDPEKILLYCMMEENFILSEEQKESTEENTEDEKFPLCDFLLLYMLNNIMEDEQDTNSEEEAELEDSSEEFLENSSLPNKVEKDDSNIEEERMLK
;
A
#
# COMPACT_ATOMS: atom_id res chain seq x y z
N MET A 1 69.33 -84.57 18.40
CA MET A 1 69.49 -83.23 19.02
C MET A 1 69.18 -82.05 18.09
N SER A 2 69.37 -82.16 16.76
CA SER A 2 69.11 -81.06 15.80
C SER A 2 67.62 -80.74 15.58
N LEU A 3 66.75 -81.76 15.54
CA LEU A 3 65.29 -81.57 15.34
C LEU A 3 64.58 -80.90 16.52
N LEU A 4 64.99 -81.22 17.76
CA LEU A 4 64.39 -80.65 18.98
C LEU A 4 64.69 -79.15 19.13
N LYS A 5 65.84 -78.68 18.64
CA LYS A 5 66.18 -77.24 18.66
C LYS A 5 65.35 -76.44 17.66
N LYS A 6 65.01 -77.01 16.50
CA LYS A 6 64.22 -76.33 15.47
C LYS A 6 62.75 -76.16 15.86
N THR A 7 62.17 -77.16 16.53
CA THR A 7 60.78 -77.07 17.01
C THR A 7 60.64 -76.08 18.18
N ILE A 8 61.61 -76.03 19.09
CA ILE A 8 61.61 -75.04 20.19
C ILE A 8 61.73 -73.61 19.65
N VAL A 9 62.60 -73.38 18.65
CA VAL A 9 62.71 -72.05 18.02
C VAL A 9 61.42 -71.65 17.31
N LEU A 10 60.74 -72.59 16.63
CA LEU A 10 59.46 -72.29 15.97
C LEU A 10 58.36 -71.94 16.97
N ILE A 11 58.27 -72.67 18.10
CA ILE A 11 57.28 -72.40 19.15
C ILE A 11 57.56 -71.07 19.86
N VAL A 12 58.83 -70.75 20.11
CA VAL A 12 59.20 -69.44 20.67
C VAL A 12 58.88 -68.32 19.69
N LEU A 13 59.11 -68.50 18.38
CA LEU A 13 58.77 -67.51 17.37
C LEU A 13 57.26 -67.31 17.25
N THR A 14 56.45 -68.38 17.28
CA THR A 14 54.99 -68.26 17.23
C THR A 14 54.41 -67.67 18.51
N CYS A 15 54.94 -68.01 19.69
CA CYS A 15 54.55 -67.37 20.94
C CYS A 15 54.97 -65.90 21.00
N LEU A 16 56.09 -65.52 20.37
CA LEU A 16 56.55 -64.13 20.32
C LEU A 16 55.72 -63.30 19.32
N ILE A 17 55.28 -63.89 18.21
CA ILE A 17 54.30 -63.28 17.29
C ILE A 17 52.93 -63.16 17.99
N PHE A 18 52.48 -64.18 18.72
CA PHE A 18 51.18 -64.14 19.42
C PHE A 18 51.19 -63.18 20.63
N GLY A 19 52.33 -63.07 21.34
CA GLY A 19 52.53 -62.11 22.43
C GLY A 19 52.71 -60.66 21.98
N LEU A 20 53.23 -60.43 20.76
CA LEU A 20 53.23 -59.12 20.12
C LEU A 20 51.84 -58.72 19.59
N LEU A 21 50.99 -59.69 19.25
CA LEU A 21 49.60 -59.46 18.84
C LEU A 21 48.66 -59.19 20.03
N SER A 22 48.97 -59.68 21.24
CA SER A 22 48.16 -59.44 22.44
C SER A 22 48.34 -58.05 23.07
N SER A 23 49.20 -57.21 22.49
CA SER A 23 49.44 -55.83 22.95
C SER A 23 48.84 -54.76 22.04
N PHE A 24 48.22 -55.15 20.92
CA PHE A 24 47.26 -54.28 20.26
C PHE A 24 45.98 -54.36 21.09
N ALA A 25 45.80 -53.37 21.97
CA ALA A 25 44.53 -53.12 22.60
C ALA A 25 43.44 -53.23 21.52
N VAL A 26 42.46 -54.10 21.76
CA VAL A 26 41.19 -54.10 21.05
C VAL A 26 40.50 -52.79 21.41
N LYS A 27 40.91 -51.70 20.77
CA LYS A 27 40.10 -50.50 20.60
C LYS A 27 39.50 -50.63 19.20
N ALA A 28 38.62 -51.62 19.07
CA ALA A 28 37.87 -51.89 17.86
C ALA A 28 36.43 -51.38 18.01
N ALA A 29 36.27 -50.19 18.57
CA ALA A 29 35.15 -49.33 18.19
C ALA A 29 35.71 -48.47 17.07
N GLY A 30 35.32 -48.75 15.83
CA GLY A 30 35.77 -47.96 14.69
C GLY A 30 35.30 -46.52 14.88
N GLU A 31 36.23 -45.58 14.99
CA GLU A 31 35.92 -44.16 15.00
C GLU A 31 35.36 -43.77 13.62
N ILE A 32 34.37 -42.88 13.62
CA ILE A 32 33.72 -42.37 12.40
C ILE A 32 34.74 -41.60 11.56
N SER A 33 34.72 -41.85 10.25
CA SER A 33 35.70 -41.26 9.33
C SER A 33 35.62 -39.74 9.29
N SER A 34 36.78 -39.11 9.10
CA SER A 34 36.89 -37.66 9.00
C SER A 34 35.96 -37.05 7.95
N GLY A 35 35.31 -35.95 8.34
CA GLY A 35 34.35 -35.22 7.53
C GLY A 35 32.95 -35.83 7.45
N SER A 36 32.70 -37.02 8.00
CA SER A 36 31.38 -37.67 7.92
C SER A 36 30.34 -37.00 8.82
N SER A 37 29.10 -36.98 8.36
CA SER A 37 27.99 -36.31 9.03
C SER A 37 26.65 -37.03 8.84
N VAL A 38 25.74 -36.81 9.78
CA VAL A 38 24.32 -37.19 9.69
C VAL A 38 23.47 -35.95 9.93
N GLY A 39 22.55 -35.64 9.01
CA GLY A 39 21.70 -34.44 9.06
C GLY A 39 22.49 -33.14 9.24
N GLY A 40 23.64 -33.03 8.58
CA GLY A 40 24.53 -31.87 8.73
C GLY A 40 25.37 -31.81 10.01
N VAL A 41 25.14 -32.70 10.99
CA VAL A 41 25.92 -32.79 12.22
C VAL A 41 27.21 -33.55 11.96
N LEU A 42 28.36 -32.89 12.19
CA LEU A 42 29.68 -33.50 11.97
C LEU A 42 30.00 -34.51 13.07
N LEU A 43 30.37 -35.74 12.67
CA LEU A 43 30.60 -36.88 13.58
C LEU A 43 32.04 -37.39 13.57
N GLU A 44 32.94 -36.63 12.95
CA GLU A 44 34.33 -37.01 12.77
C GLU A 44 35.04 -37.38 14.10
N ASN A 45 35.79 -38.48 14.08
CA ASN A 45 36.59 -39.00 15.19
C ASN A 45 35.77 -39.41 16.44
N LEU A 46 34.44 -39.47 16.35
CA LEU A 46 33.59 -39.98 17.42
C LEU A 46 33.43 -41.49 17.28
N THR A 47 33.25 -42.17 18.42
CA THR A 47 32.68 -43.51 18.44
C THR A 47 31.18 -43.46 18.13
N ILE A 48 30.59 -44.58 17.72
CA ILE A 48 29.16 -44.68 17.38
C ILE A 48 28.27 -44.32 18.57
N GLU A 49 28.66 -44.69 19.80
CA GLU A 49 27.94 -44.34 21.02
C GLU A 49 28.03 -42.83 21.33
N GLU A 50 29.19 -42.21 21.14
CA GLU A 50 29.35 -40.76 21.30
C GLU A 50 28.57 -39.98 20.23
N ALA A 51 28.60 -40.47 18.99
CA ALA A 51 27.82 -39.92 17.89
C ALA A 51 26.32 -40.02 18.18
N LYS A 52 25.84 -41.15 18.71
CA LYS A 52 24.43 -41.33 19.09
C LYS A 52 23.98 -40.27 20.10
N VAL A 53 24.77 -40.04 21.14
CA VAL A 53 24.45 -39.01 22.15
C VAL A 53 24.40 -37.61 21.52
N LEU A 54 25.38 -37.28 20.66
CA LEU A 54 25.42 -35.98 19.98
C LEU A 54 24.23 -35.77 19.04
N LEU A 55 23.88 -36.79 18.25
CA LEU A 55 22.72 -36.74 17.35
C LEU A 55 21.41 -36.61 18.15
N GLN A 56 21.27 -37.33 19.27
CA GLN A 56 20.11 -37.20 20.17
C GLN A 56 19.95 -35.78 20.72
N GLU A 57 21.06 -35.16 21.14
CA GLU A 57 21.06 -33.77 21.60
C GLU A 57 20.59 -32.82 20.48
N LYS A 58 21.16 -32.96 19.28
CA LYS A 58 20.85 -32.09 18.13
C LYS A 58 19.41 -32.25 17.62
N VAL A 59 18.90 -33.47 17.60
CA VAL A 59 17.49 -33.74 17.27
C VAL A 59 16.58 -33.13 18.34
N THR A 60 16.92 -33.26 19.62
CA THR A 60 16.12 -32.67 20.72
C THR A 60 16.09 -31.15 20.61
N GLU A 61 17.23 -30.51 20.35
CA GLU A 61 17.33 -29.07 20.11
C GLU A 61 16.40 -28.63 18.96
N TRP A 62 16.45 -29.32 17.82
CA TRP A 62 15.61 -29.02 16.67
C TRP A 62 14.11 -29.20 16.96
N LEU A 63 13.73 -30.21 17.74
CA LEU A 63 12.35 -30.47 18.14
C LEU A 63 11.80 -29.44 19.14
N THR A 64 12.66 -28.70 19.85
CA THR A 64 12.23 -27.65 20.80
C THR A 64 11.95 -26.29 20.17
N GLU A 65 12.36 -26.08 18.91
CA GLU A 65 11.94 -24.91 18.13
C GLU A 65 10.44 -24.97 17.82
N GLU A 66 9.83 -23.81 17.54
CA GLU A 66 8.37 -23.65 17.47
C GLU A 66 7.70 -24.54 16.41
N VAL A 67 7.77 -24.12 15.15
CA VAL A 67 7.09 -24.74 14.01
C VAL A 67 7.96 -24.60 12.76
N LEU A 68 7.71 -25.44 11.77
CA LEU A 68 8.11 -25.15 10.39
C LEU A 68 7.00 -24.33 9.75
N ILE A 69 7.36 -23.32 8.96
CA ILE A 69 6.42 -22.46 8.24
C ILE A 69 6.32 -22.99 6.82
N ALA A 70 5.21 -23.61 6.48
CA ALA A 70 4.88 -23.91 5.11
C ALA A 70 4.23 -22.68 4.47
N GLN A 71 4.77 -22.19 3.36
CA GLN A 71 4.25 -20.98 2.72
C GLN A 71 4.32 -21.06 1.20
N ASN A 72 3.45 -20.29 0.55
CA ASN A 72 3.53 -19.91 -0.84
C ASN A 72 2.95 -18.49 -1.03
N GLU A 73 2.67 -18.10 -2.27
CA GLU A 73 2.10 -16.79 -2.61
C GLU A 73 0.63 -16.61 -2.21
N TYR A 74 -0.07 -17.68 -1.80
CA TYR A 74 -1.51 -17.69 -1.54
C TYR A 74 -1.88 -17.93 -0.07
N GLU A 75 -1.03 -18.62 0.70
CA GLU A 75 -1.30 -18.94 2.11
C GLU A 75 -0.04 -19.39 2.87
N THR A 76 -0.17 -19.40 4.20
CA THR A 76 0.84 -19.91 5.15
C THR A 76 0.20 -20.92 6.10
N LEU A 77 0.92 -21.98 6.44
CA LEU A 77 0.52 -23.06 7.33
C LEU A 77 1.66 -23.41 8.29
N GLU A 78 1.33 -23.60 9.56
CA GLU A 78 2.29 -24.05 10.58
C GLU A 78 2.33 -25.57 10.70
N ILE A 79 3.53 -26.14 10.66
CA ILE A 79 3.77 -27.58 10.84
C ILE A 79 4.56 -27.79 12.14
N HIS A 80 3.93 -28.40 13.13
CA HIS A 80 4.59 -28.74 14.38
C HIS A 80 5.71 -29.75 14.19
N ARG A 81 6.88 -29.48 14.78
CA ARG A 81 8.05 -30.35 14.67
C ARG A 81 7.89 -31.70 15.37
N THR A 82 6.92 -31.80 16.27
CA THR A 82 6.50 -33.07 16.88
C THR A 82 5.90 -34.06 15.90
N ALA A 83 5.59 -33.64 14.66
CA ALA A 83 5.15 -34.55 13.60
C ALA A 83 6.29 -35.43 13.05
N PHE A 84 7.56 -35.14 13.37
CA PHE A 84 8.71 -35.87 12.85
C PHE A 84 9.30 -36.80 13.91
N GLU A 85 9.41 -38.08 13.57
CA GLU A 85 10.06 -39.10 14.37
C GLU A 85 11.41 -39.47 13.73
N PHE A 86 12.50 -39.25 14.48
CA PHE A 86 13.86 -39.47 14.00
C PHE A 86 14.36 -40.86 14.39
N ASP A 87 14.71 -41.69 13.41
CA ASP A 87 15.37 -42.97 13.63
C ASP A 87 16.90 -42.78 13.67
N ILE A 88 17.39 -42.38 14.83
CA ILE A 88 18.82 -42.14 15.06
C ILE A 88 19.62 -43.45 14.94
N ASP A 89 19.06 -44.55 15.44
CA ASP A 89 19.71 -45.85 15.40
C ASP A 89 19.86 -46.35 13.96
N GLY A 90 18.78 -46.33 13.17
CA GLY A 90 18.83 -46.67 11.76
C GLY A 90 19.74 -45.74 10.94
N SER A 91 19.78 -44.45 11.27
CA SER A 91 20.68 -43.49 10.61
C SER A 91 22.16 -43.82 10.85
N LEU A 92 22.50 -44.24 12.07
CA LEU A 92 23.86 -44.67 12.42
C LEU A 92 24.21 -46.02 11.79
N GLU A 93 23.28 -46.98 11.77
CA GLU A 93 23.47 -48.26 11.08
C GLU A 93 23.74 -48.07 9.57
N LEU A 94 23.00 -47.17 8.93
CA LEU A 94 23.21 -46.80 7.53
C LEU A 94 24.58 -46.15 7.31
N LEU A 95 24.98 -45.26 8.22
CA LEU A 95 26.32 -44.64 8.19
C LEU A 95 27.42 -45.71 8.30
N GLU A 96 27.29 -46.64 9.25
CA GLU A 96 28.23 -47.75 9.40
C GLU A 96 28.30 -48.63 8.16
N GLU A 97 27.15 -48.90 7.52
CA GLU A 97 27.09 -49.69 6.29
C GLU A 97 27.81 -48.99 5.13
N GLU A 98 27.55 -47.70 4.93
CA GLU A 98 28.24 -46.89 3.91
C GLU A 98 29.75 -46.76 4.18
N MET A 99 30.16 -46.83 5.45
CA MET A 99 31.56 -46.84 5.86
C MET A 99 32.26 -48.19 5.60
N LYS A 100 31.53 -49.30 5.41
CA LYS A 100 32.14 -50.63 5.20
C LYS A 100 33.00 -50.62 3.94
N ARG A 101 34.25 -51.03 4.12
CA ARG A 101 35.24 -51.10 3.04
C ARG A 101 35.30 -52.50 2.44
N THR A 102 35.32 -52.56 1.11
CA THR A 102 35.76 -53.76 0.38
C THR A 102 37.29 -53.82 0.33
N TRP A 103 37.85 -55.03 0.30
CA TRP A 103 39.30 -55.28 0.40
C TRP A 103 40.17 -54.52 -0.63
N SER A 104 39.60 -54.17 -1.78
CA SER A 104 40.24 -53.38 -2.83
C SER A 104 40.45 -51.90 -2.49
N SER A 105 39.78 -51.38 -1.45
CA SER A 105 39.84 -49.97 -1.03
C SER A 105 40.84 -49.68 0.11
N PHE A 106 41.62 -50.69 0.51
CA PHE A 106 42.51 -50.60 1.68
C PHE A 106 43.59 -49.51 1.59
N LEU A 107 44.05 -49.18 0.38
CA LEU A 107 45.06 -48.14 0.13
C LEU A 107 44.48 -46.72 -0.04
N LEU A 108 43.14 -46.57 -0.04
CA LEU A 108 42.47 -45.29 -0.24
C LEU A 108 42.16 -44.60 1.09
N LYS A 109 42.14 -43.26 1.08
CA LYS A 109 41.73 -42.45 2.23
C LYS A 109 40.29 -42.79 2.66
N PRO A 110 39.94 -42.70 3.96
CA PRO A 110 38.57 -42.87 4.45
C PRO A 110 37.59 -42.06 3.60
N LYS A 111 36.46 -42.67 3.20
CA LYS A 111 35.40 -41.95 2.50
C LYS A 111 34.72 -41.05 3.53
N ASN A 112 34.60 -39.77 3.21
CA ASN A 112 33.68 -38.87 3.91
C ASN A 112 32.27 -39.22 3.44
N ILE A 113 31.38 -39.50 4.38
CA ILE A 113 29.99 -39.85 4.11
C ILE A 113 29.09 -38.82 4.78
N GLN A 114 28.23 -38.19 3.98
CA GLN A 114 27.21 -37.26 4.46
C GLN A 114 25.86 -37.89 4.17
N LEU A 115 25.08 -38.12 5.21
CA LEU A 115 23.75 -38.72 5.10
C LEU A 115 22.71 -37.80 5.76
N PRO A 116 21.48 -37.75 5.25
CA PRO A 116 20.37 -37.20 6.02
C PRO A 116 19.97 -38.16 7.15
N PHE A 117 19.23 -37.68 8.14
CA PHE A 117 18.54 -38.56 9.08
C PHE A 117 17.45 -39.37 8.38
N LEU A 118 17.23 -40.60 8.85
CA LEU A 118 16.00 -41.33 8.60
C LEU A 118 14.90 -40.72 9.48
N VAL A 119 13.88 -40.17 8.83
CA VAL A 119 12.76 -39.48 9.49
C VAL A 119 11.45 -40.06 8.98
N GLU A 120 10.59 -40.42 9.91
CA GLU A 120 9.19 -40.80 9.65
C GLU A 120 8.27 -39.64 10.06
N VAL A 121 7.18 -39.48 9.31
CA VAL A 121 6.16 -38.47 9.59
C VAL A 121 4.99 -39.15 10.29
N ASN A 122 4.69 -38.71 11.51
CA ASN A 122 3.55 -39.18 12.25
C ASN A 122 2.30 -38.39 11.86
N GLU A 123 1.63 -38.85 10.80
CA GLU A 123 0.42 -38.22 10.25
C GLU A 123 -0.71 -38.05 11.28
N SER A 124 -0.77 -38.89 12.32
CA SER A 124 -1.83 -38.81 13.34
C SER A 124 -1.77 -37.55 14.21
N THR A 125 -0.61 -36.87 14.22
CA THR A 125 -0.41 -35.61 14.94
C THR A 125 -0.93 -34.40 14.13
N ILE A 126 -1.09 -34.57 12.82
CA ILE A 126 -1.56 -33.53 11.91
C ILE A 126 -3.09 -33.50 11.98
N LYS A 127 -3.63 -32.37 12.44
CA LYS A 127 -5.07 -32.14 12.54
C LYS A 127 -5.44 -30.91 11.74
N ASN A 128 -6.67 -30.89 11.21
CA ASN A 128 -7.23 -29.77 10.47
C ASN A 128 -6.38 -29.36 9.24
N TRP A 129 -5.85 -30.35 8.51
CA TRP A 129 -5.10 -30.07 7.29
C TRP A 129 -6.03 -29.52 6.19
N PRO A 130 -5.65 -28.45 5.47
CA PRO A 130 -6.49 -27.90 4.41
C PRO A 130 -6.72 -28.87 3.25
N ASP A 131 -7.97 -29.06 2.84
CA ASP A 131 -8.34 -30.08 1.85
C ASP A 131 -7.74 -29.84 0.46
N HIS A 132 -7.43 -28.59 0.11
CA HIS A 132 -6.87 -28.20 -1.19
C HIS A 132 -5.36 -28.40 -1.29
N ILE A 133 -4.66 -28.53 -0.15
CA ILE A 133 -3.21 -28.78 -0.09
C ILE A 133 -2.93 -30.29 -0.16
N ASP A 134 -1.97 -30.66 -1.00
CA ASP A 134 -1.42 -32.01 -1.08
C ASP A 134 -0.52 -32.26 0.14
N MET A 135 -1.11 -32.86 1.18
CA MET A 135 -0.43 -33.17 2.44
C MET A 135 0.80 -34.05 2.22
N GLU A 136 0.69 -35.07 1.37
CA GLU A 136 1.76 -36.04 1.15
C GLU A 136 3.00 -35.33 0.58
N LYS A 137 2.83 -34.58 -0.52
CA LYS A 137 3.94 -33.84 -1.15
C LYS A 137 4.49 -32.71 -0.28
N THR A 138 3.62 -31.95 0.39
CA THR A 138 4.06 -30.88 1.29
C THR A 138 4.88 -31.44 2.44
N MET A 139 4.47 -32.58 3.01
CA MET A 139 5.22 -33.25 4.06
C MET A 139 6.52 -33.89 3.55
N GLU A 140 6.65 -34.24 2.27
CA GLU A 140 7.95 -34.64 1.69
C GLU A 140 8.96 -33.48 1.75
N HIS A 141 8.56 -32.27 1.40
CA HIS A 141 9.41 -31.08 1.53
C HIS A 141 9.80 -30.83 2.99
N ALA A 142 8.84 -30.92 3.91
CA ALA A 142 9.09 -30.75 5.33
C ALA A 142 10.02 -31.84 5.89
N ARG A 143 9.87 -33.09 5.43
CA ARG A 143 10.74 -34.21 5.81
C ARG A 143 12.18 -33.98 5.35
N VAL A 144 12.40 -33.41 4.18
CA VAL A 144 13.76 -33.06 3.71
C VAL A 144 14.42 -32.06 4.66
N ILE A 145 13.71 -31.02 5.09
CA ILE A 145 14.19 -30.04 6.07
C ILE A 145 14.53 -30.71 7.40
N ALA A 146 13.59 -31.48 7.95
CA ALA A 146 13.77 -32.21 9.19
C ALA A 146 14.98 -33.16 9.12
N SER A 147 15.11 -33.92 8.03
CA SER A 147 16.20 -34.89 7.84
C SER A 147 17.60 -34.24 7.79
N ASN A 148 17.68 -32.95 7.49
CA ASN A 148 18.91 -32.18 7.45
C ASN A 148 19.08 -31.25 8.66
N LEU A 149 18.12 -31.21 9.58
CA LEU A 149 18.04 -30.29 10.71
C LEU A 149 18.28 -28.82 10.32
N LYS A 150 17.91 -28.43 9.09
CA LYS A 150 18.28 -27.12 8.52
C LYS A 150 17.16 -26.53 7.68
N GLY A 151 16.86 -25.26 7.97
CA GLY A 151 15.83 -24.50 7.30
C GLY A 151 14.52 -24.52 8.09
N ASN A 152 13.68 -23.51 7.87
CA ASN A 152 12.40 -23.36 8.55
C ASN A 152 11.22 -23.21 7.57
N LEU A 153 11.50 -22.99 6.28
CA LEU A 153 10.50 -22.73 5.25
C LEU A 153 10.21 -23.97 4.41
N VAL A 154 8.97 -24.42 4.43
CA VAL A 154 8.45 -25.54 3.64
C VAL A 154 7.67 -24.99 2.43
N GLN A 155 7.87 -25.57 1.25
CA GLN A 155 7.04 -25.23 0.09
C GLN A 155 5.72 -26.01 0.12
N ILE A 156 4.60 -25.30 0.03
CA ILE A 156 3.26 -25.88 -0.08
C ILE A 156 3.04 -26.44 -1.49
N GLU A 157 2.49 -27.65 -1.57
CA GLU A 157 2.08 -28.29 -2.82
C GLU A 157 0.56 -28.45 -2.86
N TYR A 158 -0.07 -28.11 -3.98
CA TYR A 158 -1.53 -28.23 -4.15
C TYR A 158 -1.94 -29.55 -4.78
N LYS A 159 -3.14 -30.05 -4.44
CA LYS A 159 -3.72 -31.22 -5.12
C LYS A 159 -4.08 -30.89 -6.57
N GLU A 160 -4.56 -29.67 -6.81
CA GLU A 160 -4.82 -29.09 -8.13
C GLU A 160 -4.31 -27.64 -8.13
N SER A 161 -3.61 -27.20 -9.17
CA SER A 161 -3.03 -25.85 -9.20
C SER A 161 -4.15 -24.79 -9.13
N PRO A 162 -4.15 -23.88 -8.14
CA PRO A 162 -5.21 -22.89 -7.94
C PRO A 162 -5.44 -22.02 -9.18
N ALA A 163 -4.39 -21.72 -9.94
CA ALA A 163 -4.47 -20.95 -11.19
C ALA A 163 -5.36 -21.60 -12.28
N THR A 164 -5.65 -22.91 -12.20
CA THR A 164 -6.37 -23.62 -13.28
C THR A 164 -7.90 -23.61 -13.11
N ASN A 165 -8.40 -23.27 -11.91
CA ASN A 165 -9.83 -23.33 -11.55
C ASN A 165 -10.41 -21.98 -11.09
N GLN A 166 -9.62 -20.90 -11.11
CA GLN A 166 -10.12 -19.56 -10.82
C GLN A 166 -10.93 -19.02 -12.01
N GLU A 167 -12.08 -18.40 -11.72
CA GLU A 167 -12.91 -17.69 -12.69
C GLU A 167 -13.14 -16.25 -12.19
N ASP A 168 -13.50 -15.33 -13.10
CA ASP A 168 -13.96 -13.98 -12.71
C ASP A 168 -15.24 -14.10 -11.87
N VAL A 169 -15.14 -13.86 -10.56
CA VAL A 169 -16.28 -13.88 -9.61
C VAL A 169 -16.94 -12.51 -9.48
N ALA A 170 -16.22 -11.44 -9.79
CA ALA A 170 -16.71 -10.07 -9.91
C ALA A 170 -15.98 -9.34 -11.04
N LYS A 171 -16.65 -8.39 -11.71
CA LYS A 171 -16.07 -7.60 -12.79
C LYS A 171 -16.71 -6.22 -12.88
N VAL A 172 -15.90 -5.19 -13.13
CA VAL A 172 -16.34 -3.80 -13.34
C VAL A 172 -15.58 -3.17 -14.51
N SER A 173 -16.12 -2.07 -15.02
CA SER A 173 -15.50 -1.24 -16.06
C SER A 173 -15.87 0.20 -15.79
N TYR A 174 -14.87 1.07 -15.65
CA TYR A 174 -15.04 2.49 -15.36
C TYR A 174 -14.36 3.33 -16.44
N SER A 175 -15.09 4.29 -17.01
CA SER A 175 -14.50 5.27 -17.93
C SER A 175 -13.61 6.23 -17.14
N LEU A 176 -12.41 6.48 -17.66
CA LEU A 176 -11.44 7.34 -17.01
C LEU A 176 -11.94 8.79 -16.96
N PRO A 177 -11.96 9.45 -15.79
CA PRO A 177 -12.27 10.86 -15.67
C PRO A 177 -11.08 11.72 -16.17
N ASN A 178 -11.09 13.03 -15.90
CA ASN A 178 -10.03 13.94 -16.31
C ASN A 178 -8.79 13.83 -15.40
N ILE A 179 -8.18 12.64 -15.38
CA ILE A 179 -7.02 12.28 -14.55
C ILE A 179 -5.89 11.71 -15.42
N SER A 180 -4.71 11.50 -14.82
CA SER A 180 -3.53 11.00 -15.52
C SER A 180 -3.69 9.53 -15.92
N ASN A 181 -3.77 9.29 -17.23
CA ASN A 181 -3.71 7.93 -17.80
C ASN A 181 -2.44 7.18 -17.37
N SER A 182 -1.28 7.86 -17.34
CA SER A 182 -0.01 7.21 -17.03
C SER A 182 0.06 6.72 -15.59
N VAL A 183 -0.45 7.52 -14.65
CA VAL A 183 -0.45 7.17 -13.23
C VAL A 183 -1.51 6.09 -12.97
N THR A 184 -2.72 6.24 -13.52
CA THR A 184 -3.76 5.21 -13.41
C THR A 184 -3.31 3.87 -13.99
N ASN A 185 -2.63 3.88 -15.14
CA ASN A 185 -2.08 2.66 -15.74
C ASN A 185 -1.00 2.02 -14.86
N HIS A 186 -0.15 2.82 -14.21
CA HIS A 186 0.86 2.31 -13.27
C HIS A 186 0.19 1.63 -12.07
N ILE A 187 -0.80 2.28 -11.45
CA ILE A 187 -1.56 1.71 -10.33
C ILE A 187 -2.25 0.40 -10.75
N ALA A 188 -2.87 0.36 -11.93
CA ALA A 188 -3.47 -0.86 -12.46
C ALA A 188 -2.44 -1.99 -12.65
N GLN A 189 -1.20 -1.67 -13.05
CA GLN A 189 -0.13 -2.66 -13.20
C GLN A 189 0.35 -3.22 -11.85
N GLU A 190 0.44 -2.39 -10.80
CA GLU A 190 0.78 -2.86 -9.45
C GLU A 190 -0.30 -3.79 -8.87
N LEU A 191 -1.57 -3.55 -9.23
CA LEU A 191 -2.70 -4.37 -8.80
C LEU A 191 -2.90 -5.63 -9.67
N ASP A 192 -2.46 -5.65 -10.92
CA ASP A 192 -2.70 -6.79 -11.81
C ASP A 192 -1.93 -8.04 -11.37
N GLY A 193 -2.66 -9.09 -11.05
CA GLY A 193 -2.11 -10.33 -10.50
C GLY A 193 -1.86 -10.29 -8.99
N TYR A 194 -2.18 -9.19 -8.31
CA TYR A 194 -2.07 -9.13 -6.85
C TYR A 194 -2.97 -10.18 -6.21
N VAL A 195 -2.41 -10.96 -5.28
CA VAL A 195 -3.11 -12.03 -4.58
C VAL A 195 -3.49 -11.55 -3.18
N ILE A 196 -4.78 -11.58 -2.88
CA ILE A 196 -5.33 -11.43 -1.53
C ILE A 196 -5.38 -12.84 -0.91
N PRO A 197 -4.48 -13.18 0.03
CA PRO A 197 -4.36 -14.54 0.57
C PRO A 197 -5.62 -15.00 1.31
N ALA A 198 -5.74 -16.30 1.52
CA ALA A 198 -6.81 -16.84 2.36
C ALA A 198 -6.65 -16.39 3.82
N SER A 199 -7.74 -15.98 4.46
CA SER A 199 -7.76 -15.56 5.87
C SER A 199 -6.81 -14.40 6.21
N ASP A 200 -6.53 -13.53 5.24
CA ASP A 200 -5.60 -12.41 5.38
C ASP A 200 -6.21 -11.10 4.85
N ALA A 201 -5.56 -9.98 5.17
CA ALA A 201 -5.98 -8.64 4.76
C ALA A 201 -5.21 -8.13 3.54
N PHE A 202 -5.82 -7.19 2.83
CA PHE A 202 -5.24 -6.39 1.78
C PHE A 202 -5.33 -4.91 2.16
N SER A 203 -4.24 -4.17 1.99
CA SER A 203 -4.17 -2.71 2.09
C SER A 203 -3.84 -2.15 0.71
N PHE A 204 -4.58 -1.13 0.27
CA PHE A 204 -4.35 -0.50 -1.02
C PHE A 204 -3.04 0.28 -1.03
N LEU A 205 -2.78 1.05 0.03
CA LEU A 205 -1.55 1.83 0.17
C LEU A 205 -0.29 0.95 0.26
N ASP A 206 -0.38 -0.23 0.86
CA ASP A 206 0.73 -1.20 0.89
C ASP A 206 0.91 -1.92 -0.46
N ALA A 207 -0.18 -2.19 -1.18
CA ALA A 207 -0.13 -2.91 -2.45
C ALA A 207 0.34 -2.07 -3.63
N VAL A 208 0.18 -0.74 -3.57
CA VAL A 208 0.49 0.17 -4.68
C VAL A 208 1.75 0.97 -4.36
N GLU A 209 2.86 0.60 -4.98
CA GLU A 209 4.10 1.38 -4.93
C GLU A 209 4.11 2.46 -6.03
N LEU A 210 3.99 3.72 -5.62
CA LEU A 210 4.11 4.86 -6.53
C LEU A 210 5.57 5.20 -6.79
N ILE A 211 5.91 5.46 -8.05
CA ILE A 211 7.26 5.89 -8.45
C ILE A 211 7.47 7.36 -8.07
N ASP A 212 8.72 7.73 -7.75
CA ASP A 212 9.14 9.11 -7.54
C ASP A 212 8.60 10.05 -8.63
N GLY A 213 7.85 11.08 -8.21
CA GLY A 213 7.18 12.03 -9.10
C GLY A 213 5.68 11.77 -9.32
N MET A 214 5.12 10.68 -8.80
CA MET A 214 3.68 10.38 -8.78
C MET A 214 3.01 10.69 -7.43
N GLY A 215 3.66 11.47 -6.56
CA GLY A 215 3.17 11.73 -5.19
C GLY A 215 1.79 12.39 -5.15
N ASN A 216 1.49 13.28 -6.10
CA ASN A 216 0.20 13.97 -6.20
C ASN A 216 -0.78 13.15 -7.07
N SER A 217 -1.20 11.99 -6.58
CA SER A 217 -2.06 11.05 -7.33
C SER A 217 -3.30 10.58 -6.56
N GLU A 218 -3.79 11.41 -5.64
CA GLU A 218 -5.00 11.16 -4.84
C GLU A 218 -6.22 10.86 -5.72
N GLU A 219 -6.39 11.59 -6.82
CA GLU A 219 -7.51 11.36 -7.76
C GLU A 219 -7.39 9.99 -8.46
N GLU A 220 -6.20 9.60 -8.92
CA GLU A 220 -5.98 8.31 -9.57
C GLU A 220 -6.07 7.12 -8.60
N THR A 221 -5.54 7.28 -7.39
CA THR A 221 -5.62 6.26 -6.34
C THR A 221 -7.06 6.07 -5.86
N SER A 222 -7.78 7.16 -5.56
CA SER A 222 -9.21 7.14 -5.19
C SER A 222 -10.10 6.58 -6.30
N PHE A 223 -9.84 6.95 -7.56
CA PHE A 223 -10.55 6.38 -8.72
C PHE A 223 -10.35 4.86 -8.82
N THR A 224 -9.11 4.39 -8.69
CA THR A 224 -8.79 2.96 -8.80
C THR A 224 -9.31 2.16 -7.60
N ALA A 225 -9.21 2.72 -6.38
CA ALA A 225 -9.77 2.13 -5.17
C ALA A 225 -11.31 2.05 -5.22
N THR A 226 -11.97 3.06 -5.81
CA THR A 226 -13.42 3.03 -6.08
C THR A 226 -13.81 1.83 -6.95
N ALA A 227 -13.06 1.57 -8.03
CA ALA A 227 -13.30 0.40 -8.88
C ALA A 227 -13.08 -0.92 -8.12
N LEU A 228 -12.05 -1.00 -7.27
CA LEU A 228 -11.80 -2.16 -6.43
C LEU A 228 -12.92 -2.38 -5.39
N TYR A 229 -13.40 -1.33 -4.74
CA TYR A 229 -14.51 -1.41 -3.80
C TYR A 229 -15.80 -1.89 -4.47
N ALA A 230 -16.11 -1.42 -5.69
CA ALA A 230 -17.24 -1.92 -6.46
C ALA A 230 -17.13 -3.44 -6.79
N LEU A 231 -15.91 -3.97 -6.93
CA LEU A 231 -15.69 -5.42 -7.03
C LEU A 231 -15.91 -6.14 -5.70
N VAL A 232 -15.36 -5.59 -4.61
CA VAL A 232 -15.48 -6.14 -3.25
C VAL A 232 -16.96 -6.26 -2.83
N LEU A 233 -17.78 -5.25 -3.14
CA LEU A 233 -19.22 -5.25 -2.93
C LEU A 233 -19.97 -6.39 -3.67
N GLN A 234 -19.36 -6.97 -4.72
CA GLN A 234 -19.86 -8.13 -5.47
C GLN A 234 -19.25 -9.46 -5.00
N THR A 235 -18.59 -9.47 -3.84
CA THR A 235 -18.01 -10.67 -3.21
C THR A 235 -18.35 -10.71 -1.72
N ASN A 236 -17.84 -11.73 -1.02
CA ASN A 236 -17.92 -11.84 0.44
C ASN A 236 -16.66 -11.35 1.17
N LEU A 237 -15.77 -10.62 0.48
CA LEU A 237 -14.66 -9.95 1.14
C LEU A 237 -15.21 -8.90 2.13
N GLU A 238 -14.61 -8.82 3.31
CA GLU A 238 -15.03 -7.91 4.36
C GLU A 238 -14.30 -6.57 4.19
N ILE A 239 -15.00 -5.46 4.35
CA ILE A 239 -14.39 -4.12 4.31
C ILE A 239 -13.97 -3.77 5.73
N ILE A 240 -12.66 -3.59 5.94
CA ILE A 240 -12.11 -3.15 7.22
C ILE A 240 -12.13 -1.63 7.28
N GLU A 241 -11.66 -0.99 6.21
CA GLU A 241 -11.48 0.46 6.13
C GLU A 241 -11.92 0.98 4.77
N ARG A 242 -12.65 2.10 4.79
CA ARG A 242 -13.04 2.88 3.63
C ARG A 242 -13.29 4.31 4.09
N HIS A 243 -12.75 5.27 3.36
CA HIS A 243 -13.08 6.69 3.51
C HIS A 243 -13.93 7.19 2.35
N SER A 244 -14.71 8.24 2.60
CA SER A 244 -15.55 8.91 1.61
C SER A 244 -14.89 10.23 1.21
N GLN A 245 -14.83 10.52 -0.09
CA GLN A 245 -14.33 11.78 -0.67
C GLN A 245 -15.18 12.99 -0.26
N GLY A 246 -16.34 12.79 0.40
CA GLY A 246 -17.21 13.86 0.87
C GLY A 246 -18.05 14.54 -0.22
N GLU A 247 -17.80 14.22 -1.48
CA GLU A 247 -18.61 14.57 -2.65
C GLU A 247 -18.85 13.34 -3.54
N ILE A 248 -19.74 13.47 -4.53
CA ILE A 248 -20.05 12.39 -5.46
C ILE A 248 -19.26 12.63 -6.75
N PRO A 249 -18.18 11.86 -7.01
CA PRO A 249 -17.36 12.06 -8.19
C PRO A 249 -18.11 11.68 -9.47
N SER A 250 -17.75 12.32 -10.58
CA SER A 250 -18.43 12.10 -11.88
C SER A 250 -18.35 10.67 -12.43
N TYR A 251 -17.43 9.86 -11.93
CA TYR A 251 -17.14 8.52 -12.42
C TYR A 251 -17.91 7.41 -11.68
N THR A 252 -18.65 7.70 -10.61
CA THR A 252 -19.35 6.66 -9.84
C THR A 252 -20.67 7.14 -9.25
N ASP A 253 -21.49 6.19 -8.80
CA ASP A 253 -22.75 6.50 -8.11
C ASP A 253 -22.48 6.87 -6.64
N ALA A 254 -23.41 7.65 -6.06
CA ALA A 254 -23.35 8.01 -4.64
C ALA A 254 -23.28 6.76 -3.75
N GLY A 255 -22.39 6.78 -2.76
CA GLY A 255 -22.15 5.65 -1.86
C GLY A 255 -21.03 4.70 -2.31
N ILE A 256 -20.59 4.79 -3.56
CA ILE A 256 -19.65 3.82 -4.16
C ILE A 256 -18.22 4.37 -4.24
N GLU A 257 -18.02 5.67 -4.05
CA GLU A 257 -16.68 6.26 -4.07
C GLU A 257 -15.82 5.80 -2.87
N VAL A 258 -14.51 5.83 -3.05
CA VAL A 258 -13.52 5.60 -1.99
C VAL A 258 -12.49 6.71 -2.07
N GLU A 259 -12.13 7.27 -0.93
CA GLU A 259 -10.98 8.15 -0.79
C GLU A 259 -9.76 7.35 -0.34
N VAL A 260 -8.65 7.53 -1.05
CA VAL A 260 -7.33 7.04 -0.64
C VAL A 260 -6.36 8.22 -0.67
N ASP A 261 -5.69 8.44 0.45
CA ASP A 261 -4.77 9.56 0.66
C ASP A 261 -3.59 9.09 1.52
N ARG A 262 -2.38 9.16 0.96
CA ARG A 262 -1.16 8.70 1.63
C ARG A 262 -0.64 9.74 2.63
N GLU A 263 -0.93 11.02 2.47
CA GLU A 263 -0.52 12.08 3.40
C GLU A 263 -1.42 12.10 4.64
N GLU A 264 -2.71 11.86 4.46
CA GLU A 264 -3.70 11.79 5.55
C GLU A 264 -3.91 10.39 6.14
N ASP A 265 -3.16 9.37 5.67
CA ASP A 265 -3.25 7.97 6.11
C ASP A 265 -4.66 7.39 5.94
N LYS A 266 -5.33 7.72 4.83
CA LYS A 266 -6.62 7.17 4.42
C LYS A 266 -6.39 6.00 3.48
N ASP A 267 -6.62 4.78 3.95
CA ASP A 267 -6.46 3.57 3.16
C ASP A 267 -7.81 2.95 2.75
N PHE A 268 -7.75 2.03 1.79
CA PHE A 268 -8.81 1.08 1.52
C PHE A 268 -8.34 -0.33 1.88
N THR A 269 -8.80 -0.83 3.02
CA THR A 269 -8.38 -2.12 3.58
C THR A 269 -9.54 -3.11 3.58
N ILE A 270 -9.28 -4.35 3.14
CA ILE A 270 -10.25 -5.44 3.09
C ILE A 270 -9.69 -6.72 3.69
N TYR A 271 -10.56 -7.58 4.20
CA TYR A 271 -10.20 -8.91 4.73
C TYR A 271 -10.82 -10.01 3.88
N ASN A 272 -10.05 -11.06 3.61
CA ASN A 272 -10.54 -12.26 2.97
C ASN A 272 -10.90 -13.32 4.01
N PRO A 273 -12.18 -13.48 4.39
CA PRO A 273 -12.58 -14.51 5.36
C PRO A 273 -12.57 -15.93 4.78
N ASN A 274 -12.26 -16.09 3.49
CA ASN A 274 -12.31 -17.39 2.83
C ASN A 274 -11.02 -18.20 3.05
N ASN A 275 -11.14 -19.50 2.84
CA ASN A 275 -10.01 -20.43 2.79
C ASN A 275 -9.38 -20.53 1.38
N GLN A 276 -9.74 -19.63 0.48
CA GLN A 276 -9.22 -19.56 -0.89
C GLN A 276 -8.80 -18.12 -1.19
N PRO A 277 -7.73 -17.92 -1.97
CA PRO A 277 -7.27 -16.59 -2.33
C PRO A 277 -8.20 -15.92 -3.35
N PHE A 278 -8.09 -14.60 -3.45
CA PHE A 278 -8.61 -13.81 -4.57
C PHE A 278 -7.43 -13.20 -5.33
N THR A 279 -7.51 -13.19 -6.65
CA THR A 279 -6.51 -12.53 -7.50
C THR A 279 -7.16 -11.31 -8.14
N ILE A 280 -6.57 -10.14 -7.96
CA ILE A 280 -6.98 -8.92 -8.66
C ILE A 280 -6.46 -9.00 -10.09
N LYS A 281 -7.32 -8.67 -11.06
CA LYS A 281 -6.93 -8.41 -12.45
C LYS A 281 -7.30 -6.98 -12.78
N ALA A 282 -6.36 -6.24 -13.34
CA ALA A 282 -6.53 -4.82 -13.63
C ALA A 282 -5.81 -4.45 -14.92
N GLU A 283 -6.51 -3.72 -15.80
CA GLU A 283 -5.95 -3.25 -17.06
C GLU A 283 -6.61 -1.93 -17.46
N LEU A 284 -5.80 -0.96 -17.91
CA LEU A 284 -6.30 0.25 -18.55
C LEU A 284 -6.32 0.04 -20.07
N LEU A 285 -7.52 -0.12 -20.63
CA LEU A 285 -7.75 -0.29 -22.05
C LEU A 285 -8.22 1.04 -22.65
N GLU A 286 -7.33 1.70 -23.40
CA GLU A 286 -7.54 3.04 -23.95
C GLU A 286 -7.86 4.06 -22.84
N ASN A 287 -9.14 4.30 -22.55
CA ASN A 287 -9.65 5.22 -21.54
C ASN A 287 -10.66 4.53 -20.60
N GLU A 288 -10.64 3.20 -20.52
CA GLU A 288 -11.48 2.42 -19.61
C GLU A 288 -10.61 1.56 -18.69
N LEU A 289 -10.78 1.73 -17.38
CA LEU A 289 -10.20 0.84 -16.38
C LEU A 289 -11.12 -0.39 -16.25
N VAL A 290 -10.59 -1.55 -16.61
CA VAL A 290 -11.27 -2.84 -16.46
C VAL A 290 -10.62 -3.59 -15.32
N MET A 291 -11.42 -3.98 -14.33
CA MET A 291 -10.95 -4.79 -13.21
C MET A 291 -11.84 -6.00 -12.97
N SER A 292 -11.25 -7.12 -12.54
CA SER A 292 -11.98 -8.28 -12.04
C SER A 292 -11.31 -8.87 -10.81
N LEU A 293 -12.12 -9.59 -10.02
CA LEU A 293 -11.62 -10.48 -8.97
C LEU A 293 -11.77 -11.91 -9.44
N GLN A 294 -10.68 -12.66 -9.39
CA GLN A 294 -10.63 -14.08 -9.74
C GLN A 294 -10.53 -14.94 -8.48
N SER A 295 -11.42 -15.91 -8.35
CA SER A 295 -11.37 -16.89 -7.27
C SER A 295 -12.11 -18.16 -7.68
N ILE A 296 -12.15 -19.17 -6.80
CA ILE A 296 -12.96 -20.37 -7.03
C ILE A 296 -14.44 -19.98 -6.85
N PRO A 297 -15.31 -20.21 -7.86
CA PRO A 297 -16.71 -19.82 -7.78
C PRO A 297 -17.44 -20.41 -6.57
N SER A 298 -18.05 -19.53 -5.78
CA SER A 298 -18.89 -19.93 -4.65
C SER A 298 -20.31 -20.33 -5.11
N MET A 299 -21.04 -21.01 -4.21
CA MET A 299 -22.44 -21.37 -4.44
C MET A 299 -23.39 -20.17 -4.37
N SER A 300 -22.98 -19.12 -3.65
CA SER A 300 -23.71 -17.87 -3.47
C SER A 300 -23.26 -16.83 -4.49
N LYS A 301 -24.18 -15.94 -4.89
CA LYS A 301 -23.86 -14.78 -5.74
C LYS A 301 -24.10 -13.50 -4.96
N TYR A 302 -23.17 -12.57 -5.05
CA TYR A 302 -23.26 -11.28 -4.38
C TYR A 302 -23.54 -10.19 -5.41
N SER A 303 -24.24 -9.15 -4.95
CA SER A 303 -24.52 -7.92 -5.69
C SER A 303 -24.72 -6.81 -4.68
N TYR A 304 -24.63 -5.56 -5.11
CA TYR A 304 -24.90 -4.41 -4.24
C TYR A 304 -25.99 -3.51 -4.83
N ILE A 305 -26.63 -2.78 -3.94
CA ILE A 305 -27.68 -1.80 -4.25
C ILE A 305 -27.52 -0.58 -3.35
N THR A 306 -27.82 0.59 -3.90
CA THR A 306 -27.97 1.82 -3.13
C THR A 306 -29.45 2.09 -2.89
N GLU A 307 -29.83 2.33 -1.64
CA GLU A 307 -31.23 2.54 -1.24
C GLU A 307 -31.32 3.68 -0.19
N ASN A 308 -32.54 4.05 0.19
CA ASN A 308 -32.83 5.03 1.25
C ASN A 308 -32.20 6.43 1.03
N ALA A 309 -32.16 6.88 -0.22
CA ALA A 309 -31.73 8.24 -0.59
C ALA A 309 -32.61 9.30 0.08
N ILE A 310 -31.99 10.19 0.85
CA ILE A 310 -32.61 11.36 1.49
C ILE A 310 -31.94 12.62 0.94
N GLU A 311 -32.69 13.41 0.20
CA GLU A 311 -32.25 14.70 -0.32
C GLU A 311 -32.33 15.78 0.78
N ILE A 312 -31.32 16.64 0.84
CA ILE A 312 -31.15 17.64 1.90
C ILE A 312 -31.09 19.02 1.27
N GLU A 313 -32.11 19.85 1.52
CA GLU A 313 -32.18 21.19 0.93
C GLU A 313 -31.06 22.11 1.44
N PRO A 314 -30.47 22.95 0.56
CA PRO A 314 -29.46 23.92 0.95
C PRO A 314 -30.10 25.07 1.71
N LYS A 315 -29.29 25.69 2.57
CA LYS A 315 -29.65 26.95 3.21
C LYS A 315 -29.34 28.11 2.26
N THR A 316 -30.20 29.13 2.26
CA THR A 316 -29.90 30.41 1.60
C THR A 316 -29.19 31.34 2.57
N ILE A 317 -28.03 31.86 2.15
CA ILE A 317 -27.21 32.85 2.86
C ILE A 317 -27.39 34.19 2.17
N TYR A 318 -27.95 35.16 2.88
CA TYR A 318 -28.07 36.53 2.40
C TYR A 318 -26.83 37.34 2.79
N ARG A 319 -26.20 37.95 1.79
CA ARG A 319 -25.12 38.93 1.96
C ARG A 319 -25.62 40.29 1.52
N TYR A 320 -25.11 41.35 2.12
CA TYR A 320 -25.56 42.71 1.84
C TYR A 320 -24.46 43.50 1.14
N SER A 321 -24.79 44.21 0.06
CA SER A 321 -23.83 45.05 -0.67
C SER A 321 -24.39 46.43 -1.03
N PRO A 322 -23.62 47.51 -0.83
CA PRO A 322 -23.97 48.84 -1.31
C PRO A 322 -23.78 49.00 -2.82
N ASP A 323 -23.12 48.07 -3.51
CA ASP A 323 -22.82 48.20 -4.94
C ASP A 323 -24.05 47.91 -5.80
N LEU A 324 -24.96 47.06 -5.31
CA LEU A 324 -26.21 46.75 -5.98
C LEU A 324 -27.15 47.98 -6.05
N ALA A 325 -27.90 48.08 -7.14
CA ALA A 325 -28.95 49.10 -7.29
C ALA A 325 -30.02 48.94 -6.21
N TYR A 326 -30.72 50.03 -5.87
CA TYR A 326 -31.81 49.99 -4.89
C TYR A 326 -32.80 48.85 -5.19
N GLY A 327 -33.06 48.01 -4.18
CA GLY A 327 -33.97 46.87 -4.28
C GLY A 327 -33.50 45.72 -5.19
N ALA A 328 -32.27 45.78 -5.71
CA ALA A 328 -31.73 44.69 -6.52
C ALA A 328 -31.22 43.54 -5.65
N GLU A 329 -31.40 42.34 -6.17
CA GLU A 329 -30.85 41.09 -5.65
C GLU A 329 -30.03 40.41 -6.75
N GLU A 330 -28.94 39.76 -6.37
CA GLU A 330 -28.07 39.01 -7.28
C GLU A 330 -27.70 37.66 -6.65
N VAL A 331 -27.95 36.56 -7.36
CA VAL A 331 -27.51 35.23 -6.90
C VAL A 331 -26.02 35.07 -7.21
N LEU A 332 -25.19 35.03 -6.16
CA LEU A 332 -23.74 34.82 -6.29
C LEU A 332 -23.37 33.34 -6.43
N GLN A 333 -24.13 32.46 -5.79
CA GLN A 333 -23.93 31.02 -5.82
C GLN A 333 -25.28 30.33 -5.79
N LEU A 334 -25.54 29.43 -6.75
CA LEU A 334 -26.73 28.58 -6.71
C LEU A 334 -26.56 27.51 -5.63
N GLY A 335 -27.61 27.28 -4.84
CA GLY A 335 -27.62 26.19 -3.88
C GLY A 335 -27.67 24.83 -4.57
N GLN A 336 -27.02 23.82 -3.98
CA GLN A 336 -27.12 22.43 -4.41
C GLN A 336 -27.59 21.57 -3.25
N ASN A 337 -28.53 20.68 -3.53
CA ASN A 337 -29.03 19.74 -2.53
C ASN A 337 -27.94 18.76 -2.13
N GLY A 338 -27.86 18.47 -0.84
CA GLY A 338 -27.05 17.39 -0.30
C GLY A 338 -27.79 16.07 -0.39
N LEU A 339 -27.13 14.98 -0.01
CA LEU A 339 -27.65 13.64 -0.12
C LEU A 339 -27.17 12.76 1.04
N GLN A 340 -28.06 12.00 1.65
CA GLN A 340 -27.69 10.85 2.46
C GLN A 340 -28.13 9.57 1.74
N ILE A 341 -27.27 8.55 1.66
CA ILE A 341 -27.56 7.30 0.96
C ILE A 341 -26.99 6.10 1.70
N GLU A 342 -27.58 4.93 1.51
CA GLU A 342 -27.11 3.67 2.12
C GLU A 342 -26.74 2.65 1.05
N VAL A 343 -25.64 1.94 1.28
CA VAL A 343 -25.19 0.84 0.43
C VAL A 343 -25.48 -0.47 1.12
N TYR A 344 -26.12 -1.39 0.40
CA TYR A 344 -26.39 -2.74 0.87
C TYR A 344 -25.74 -3.76 -0.06
N ARG A 345 -25.14 -4.80 0.53
CA ARG A 345 -24.74 -6.02 -0.15
C ARG A 345 -25.85 -7.06 -0.02
N ALA A 346 -26.21 -7.70 -1.12
CA ALA A 346 -27.21 -8.74 -1.20
C ALA A 346 -26.57 -10.06 -1.60
N GLU A 347 -26.65 -11.07 -0.72
CA GLU A 347 -26.23 -12.45 -0.99
C GLU A 347 -27.42 -13.26 -1.47
N LYS A 348 -27.29 -13.89 -2.64
CA LYS A 348 -28.30 -14.79 -3.19
C LYS A 348 -27.83 -16.24 -3.11
N HIS A 349 -28.52 -17.02 -2.27
CA HIS A 349 -28.26 -18.45 -2.10
C HIS A 349 -28.90 -19.30 -3.20
N LYS A 350 -28.49 -20.58 -3.31
CA LYS A 350 -29.01 -21.51 -4.33
C LYS A 350 -30.50 -21.83 -4.21
N ASP A 351 -31.06 -21.75 -3.01
CA ASP A 351 -32.49 -21.97 -2.78
C ASP A 351 -33.35 -20.76 -3.19
N GLY A 352 -32.71 -19.67 -3.61
CA GLY A 352 -33.35 -18.42 -4.04
C GLY A 352 -33.61 -17.44 -2.90
N SER A 353 -33.26 -17.78 -1.66
CA SER A 353 -33.27 -16.81 -0.56
C SER A 353 -32.21 -15.73 -0.77
N THR A 354 -32.48 -14.55 -0.22
CA THR A 354 -31.58 -13.40 -0.31
C THR A 354 -31.40 -12.79 1.06
N GLU A 355 -30.16 -12.71 1.50
CA GLU A 355 -29.75 -12.01 2.71
C GLU A 355 -29.20 -10.63 2.32
N ARG A 356 -29.39 -9.64 3.20
CA ARG A 356 -28.94 -8.26 2.97
C ARG A 356 -28.13 -7.80 4.16
N GLU A 357 -27.02 -7.16 3.88
CA GLU A 357 -26.11 -6.55 4.84
C GLU A 357 -25.95 -5.08 4.48
N GLN A 358 -26.08 -4.19 5.46
CA GLN A 358 -25.76 -2.78 5.26
C GLN A 358 -24.24 -2.60 5.33
N ILE A 359 -23.64 -2.08 4.27
CA ILE A 359 -22.19 -1.88 4.18
C ILE A 359 -21.81 -0.47 4.66
N SER A 360 -22.49 0.55 4.15
CA SER A 360 -22.18 1.94 4.51
C SER A 360 -23.42 2.83 4.50
N ARG A 361 -23.26 3.99 5.10
CA ARG A 361 -24.21 5.10 5.03
C ARG A 361 -23.39 6.38 4.86
N ASP A 362 -23.54 7.01 3.71
CA ASP A 362 -22.74 8.16 3.34
C ASP A 362 -23.58 9.44 3.37
N TYR A 363 -22.92 10.56 3.67
CA TYR A 363 -23.53 11.87 3.82
C TYR A 363 -22.74 12.90 3.01
N TYR A 364 -23.41 13.51 2.04
CA TYR A 364 -22.91 14.56 1.18
C TYR A 364 -23.59 15.89 1.57
N PRO A 365 -22.85 16.89 2.09
CA PRO A 365 -23.44 18.13 2.57
C PRO A 365 -24.03 18.97 1.44
N PRO A 366 -25.15 19.68 1.66
CA PRO A 366 -25.68 20.63 0.68
C PRO A 366 -24.77 21.85 0.54
N ILE A 367 -24.66 22.38 -0.68
CA ILE A 367 -23.96 23.64 -0.96
C ILE A 367 -24.95 24.80 -0.81
N PRO A 368 -24.70 25.79 0.06
CA PRO A 368 -25.66 26.87 0.31
C PRO A 368 -25.86 27.75 -0.92
N GLU A 369 -27.07 28.29 -1.08
CA GLU A 369 -27.34 29.38 -2.04
C GLU A 369 -26.87 30.69 -1.44
N ILE A 370 -26.16 31.53 -2.20
CA ILE A 370 -25.71 32.85 -1.73
C ILE A 370 -26.39 33.93 -2.56
N ILE A 371 -27.19 34.77 -1.91
CA ILE A 371 -27.89 35.89 -2.53
C ILE A 371 -27.36 37.20 -1.96
N LEU A 372 -26.90 38.09 -2.84
CA LEU A 372 -26.50 39.45 -2.51
C LEU A 372 -27.72 40.37 -2.59
N ILE A 373 -27.97 41.16 -1.55
CA ILE A 373 -29.08 42.11 -1.45
C ILE A 373 -28.53 43.52 -1.35
N SER A 374 -29.14 44.46 -2.08
CA SER A 374 -28.79 45.88 -1.99
C SER A 374 -29.03 46.46 -0.60
N THR A 375 -28.08 47.24 -0.10
CA THR A 375 -28.25 48.07 1.11
C THR A 375 -28.69 49.50 0.81
N LYS A 376 -28.91 49.86 -0.46
CA LYS A 376 -29.37 51.21 -0.80
C LYS A 376 -30.82 51.38 -0.35
N GLU A 377 -31.16 52.60 0.04
CA GLU A 377 -32.53 53.00 0.37
C GLU A 377 -33.14 53.80 -0.79
N GLU A 378 -34.47 53.86 -0.83
CA GLU A 378 -35.20 54.60 -1.87
C GLU A 378 -34.87 56.09 -1.75
N VAL A 379 -34.30 56.66 -2.80
CA VAL A 379 -34.19 58.12 -2.89
C VAL A 379 -35.55 58.64 -3.37
N GLU A 380 -36.40 59.10 -2.45
CA GLU A 380 -37.63 59.82 -2.81
C GLU A 380 -37.27 61.02 -3.70
N GLN A 381 -37.56 60.92 -5.00
CA GLN A 381 -37.47 62.05 -5.91
C GLN A 381 -38.57 63.04 -5.55
N LYS A 382 -38.22 64.06 -4.76
CA LYS A 382 -39.02 65.28 -4.68
C LYS A 382 -39.08 65.89 -6.09
N GLU A 383 -40.25 65.86 -6.71
CA GLU A 383 -40.54 66.63 -7.92
C GLU A 383 -40.16 68.11 -7.66
N ILE A 384 -39.07 68.56 -8.26
CA ILE A 384 -38.81 69.99 -8.41
C ILE A 384 -39.74 70.46 -9.52
N ILE A 385 -40.85 71.09 -9.14
CA ILE A 385 -41.68 71.86 -10.05
C ILE A 385 -40.81 73.04 -10.53
N GLU A 386 -40.34 72.97 -11.78
CA GLU A 386 -39.77 74.12 -12.48
C GLU A 386 -40.86 75.20 -12.63
N SER A 387 -40.71 76.29 -11.89
CA SER A 387 -41.35 77.56 -12.23
C SER A 387 -40.30 78.46 -12.88
N GLU A 388 -40.48 78.73 -14.17
CA GLU A 388 -39.80 79.78 -14.92
C GLU A 388 -39.94 81.14 -14.21
N MET A 389 -38.81 81.81 -13.93
CA MET A 389 -38.74 83.28 -14.05
C MET A 389 -37.31 83.81 -14.15
N ASP A 390 -37.01 84.26 -15.36
CA ASP A 390 -36.37 85.52 -15.73
C ASP A 390 -34.90 85.82 -15.33
N SER A 391 -34.12 85.90 -16.39
CA SER A 391 -32.77 86.45 -16.48
C SER A 391 -32.75 87.97 -16.31
N THR A 392 -32.08 88.47 -15.28
CA THR A 392 -31.31 89.72 -15.38
C THR A 392 -30.04 89.67 -14.52
N LEU A 393 -28.91 89.89 -15.18
CA LEU A 393 -27.58 90.09 -14.60
C LEU A 393 -27.53 91.39 -13.78
N HIS A 394 -26.95 91.34 -12.58
CA HIS A 394 -25.99 92.35 -12.15
C HIS A 394 -24.93 91.74 -11.22
N VAL A 395 -23.68 91.80 -11.68
CA VAL A 395 -22.46 91.53 -10.92
C VAL A 395 -22.09 92.77 -10.10
N ASN A 396 -21.65 92.52 -8.87
CA ASN A 396 -20.64 93.19 -8.04
C ASN A 396 -21.01 92.88 -6.57
N ASP A 397 -20.15 92.51 -5.63
CA ASP A 397 -18.73 92.17 -5.52
C ASP A 397 -18.59 91.65 -4.07
N ILE A 398 -17.39 91.15 -3.72
CA ILE A 398 -16.90 90.71 -2.38
C ILE A 398 -16.96 89.19 -2.21
N GLU A 399 -15.87 88.43 -2.05
CA GLU A 399 -14.42 88.69 -2.01
C GLU A 399 -13.76 87.32 -2.22
N LEU A 400 -12.90 87.19 -3.24
CA LEU A 400 -12.00 86.06 -3.41
C LEU A 400 -10.61 86.63 -3.67
N ASN A 401 -9.89 86.96 -2.60
CA ASN A 401 -8.43 87.08 -2.59
C ASN A 401 -7.93 87.27 -1.15
N GLU A 402 -8.02 86.22 -0.35
CA GLU A 402 -7.17 86.05 0.84
C GLU A 402 -6.80 84.57 1.06
N PHE A 403 -6.53 83.83 -0.03
CA PHE A 403 -6.17 82.40 0.08
C PHE A 403 -4.84 82.00 -0.57
N LEU A 404 -4.12 82.89 -1.25
CA LEU A 404 -2.80 82.54 -1.79
C LEU A 404 -1.81 83.70 -1.78
N SER A 405 -1.32 84.07 -0.60
CA SER A 405 0.05 84.57 -0.46
C SER A 405 0.55 84.32 0.97
N GLY A 406 1.68 83.62 1.08
CA GLY A 406 2.43 83.54 2.34
C GLY A 406 2.75 82.14 2.85
N ILE A 407 3.42 81.32 2.03
CA ILE A 407 4.36 80.34 2.58
C ILE A 407 5.57 81.15 3.07
N ALA A 408 5.71 81.30 4.39
CA ALA A 408 6.99 81.44 5.09
C ALA A 408 6.80 81.35 6.62
N GLU A 409 7.43 80.32 7.18
CA GLU A 409 8.19 80.30 8.43
C GLU A 409 7.48 80.30 9.82
N GLU A 410 7.61 79.12 10.44
CA GLU A 410 8.22 78.85 11.75
C GLU A 410 7.59 79.28 13.09
N GLU A 411 7.41 78.22 13.90
CA GLU A 411 7.68 78.05 15.33
C GLU A 411 6.64 78.42 16.42
N ASN A 412 6.31 77.36 17.18
CA ASN A 412 6.13 77.22 18.63
C ASN A 412 5.01 78.01 19.36
N SER A 413 4.00 77.30 19.85
CA SER A 413 3.82 76.92 21.28
C SER A 413 2.37 76.57 21.64
N ASP A 414 2.22 75.44 22.36
CA ASP A 414 1.19 75.02 23.32
C ASP A 414 -0.29 75.41 23.16
N SER A 415 -1.18 74.41 22.95
CA SER A 415 -1.96 73.76 24.03
C SER A 415 -3.18 72.94 23.51
N ASP A 416 -3.19 71.66 23.88
CA ASP A 416 -4.33 70.83 24.30
C ASP A 416 -5.70 70.89 23.57
N THR A 417 -6.06 69.87 22.78
CA THR A 417 -6.73 68.62 23.27
C THR A 417 -7.32 67.74 22.15
N ALA A 418 -6.98 66.43 22.22
CA ALA A 418 -7.70 65.23 21.77
C ALA A 418 -7.96 64.99 20.26
N LYS A 419 -7.72 63.82 19.66
CA LYS A 419 -7.00 62.57 20.00
C LYS A 419 -7.05 61.76 18.69
N ASP A 420 -5.93 61.60 18.01
CA ASP A 420 -5.76 60.58 16.97
C ASP A 420 -4.81 59.52 17.55
N LYS A 421 -5.28 58.27 17.65
CA LYS A 421 -4.43 57.16 18.09
C LYS A 421 -3.88 56.50 16.83
N ASN A 422 -2.74 57.01 16.38
CA ASN A 422 -1.92 56.32 15.41
C ASN A 422 -1.38 55.03 16.09
N ILE A 423 -1.79 53.86 15.62
CA ILE A 423 -1.36 52.57 16.16
C ILE A 423 -0.09 52.15 15.40
N ASP A 424 0.96 51.88 16.15
CA ASP A 424 2.28 51.47 15.65
C ASP A 424 2.22 50.03 15.08
N PRO A 425 2.47 49.82 13.78
CA PRO A 425 2.38 48.50 13.12
C PRO A 425 3.30 47.44 13.74
N GLU A 426 4.47 47.84 14.25
CA GLU A 426 5.43 46.91 14.88
C GLU A 426 4.89 46.36 16.21
N LYS A 427 4.06 47.14 16.92
CA LYS A 427 3.38 46.70 18.14
C LYS A 427 2.22 45.75 17.87
N ILE A 428 1.54 45.90 16.74
CA ILE A 428 0.48 44.97 16.31
C ILE A 428 1.12 43.62 15.94
N LEU A 429 2.25 43.65 15.23
CA LEU A 429 2.99 42.45 14.84
C LEU A 429 3.51 41.67 16.06
N LEU A 430 4.04 42.37 17.07
CA LEU A 430 4.46 41.74 18.33
C LEU A 430 3.28 41.11 19.09
N TYR A 431 2.08 41.68 18.98
CA TYR A 431 0.87 41.14 19.61
C TYR A 431 0.39 39.86 18.91
N CYS A 432 0.35 39.82 17.57
CA CYS A 432 -0.02 38.59 16.83
C CYS A 432 1.02 37.46 17.05
N MET A 433 2.32 37.77 17.16
CA MET A 433 3.38 36.76 17.41
C MET A 433 3.38 36.17 18.83
N MET A 434 2.75 36.87 19.80
CA MET A 434 2.68 36.41 21.19
C MET A 434 1.49 35.46 21.45
N GLU A 435 0.52 35.38 20.53
CA GLU A 435 -0.64 34.48 20.65
C GLU A 435 -0.39 33.07 20.08
N GLU A 436 0.60 32.86 19.21
CA GLU A 436 0.90 31.53 18.64
C GLU A 436 1.86 30.68 19.48
N ASN A 437 2.46 31.23 20.54
CA ASN A 437 3.34 30.47 21.44
C ASN A 437 2.62 30.12 22.75
N PHE A 438 1.69 29.17 22.68
CA PHE A 438 1.25 28.40 23.85
C PHE A 438 1.29 26.90 23.58
N ILE A 439 2.49 26.31 23.69
CA ILE A 439 2.66 24.89 23.99
C ILE A 439 2.99 24.78 25.48
N LEU A 440 2.21 24.02 26.27
CA LEU A 440 2.70 22.93 27.14
C LEU A 440 1.67 22.45 28.20
N SER A 441 1.50 21.12 28.22
CA SER A 441 1.36 20.22 29.39
C SER A 441 0.07 20.17 30.22
N GLU A 442 -0.21 18.95 30.70
CA GLU A 442 -1.41 18.40 31.35
C GLU A 442 -1.85 19.02 32.71
N GLU A 443 -3.07 18.63 33.09
CA GLU A 443 -3.68 18.49 34.44
C GLU A 443 -4.67 19.55 34.98
N GLN A 444 -5.94 19.10 35.02
CA GLN A 444 -6.98 19.27 36.05
C GLN A 444 -7.79 20.59 36.21
N LYS A 445 -9.12 20.37 36.17
CA LYS A 445 -10.26 20.95 36.93
C LYS A 445 -11.09 22.08 36.32
N GLU A 446 -12.23 21.64 35.78
CA GLU A 446 -13.61 21.78 36.32
C GLU A 446 -14.19 23.17 36.66
N SER A 447 -15.36 23.40 36.05
CA SER A 447 -16.43 24.37 36.36
C SER A 447 -16.23 25.84 36.01
N THR A 448 -16.95 26.34 34.99
CA THR A 448 -18.19 27.14 35.14
C THR A 448 -18.63 27.57 33.73
N GLU A 449 -19.90 27.34 33.38
CA GLU A 449 -20.56 27.92 32.20
C GLU A 449 -20.63 29.45 32.32
N GLU A 450 -20.16 30.19 31.31
CA GLU A 450 -20.85 31.40 30.85
C GLU A 450 -20.42 31.77 29.43
N ASN A 451 -21.44 32.12 28.63
CA ASN A 451 -21.37 32.49 27.22
C ASN A 451 -20.45 33.68 26.95
N THR A 452 -19.58 33.58 25.94
CA THR A 452 -19.33 34.63 24.93
C THR A 452 -18.64 34.00 23.73
N GLU A 453 -19.24 34.15 22.54
CA GLU A 453 -18.60 33.90 21.25
C GLU A 453 -17.42 34.88 21.08
N ASP A 454 -16.20 34.35 21.02
CA ASP A 454 -15.03 35.12 20.59
C ASP A 454 -15.02 35.19 19.06
N GLU A 455 -15.43 36.33 18.51
CA GLU A 455 -15.17 36.73 17.13
C GLU A 455 -13.65 36.83 16.93
N LYS A 456 -13.05 35.82 16.29
CA LYS A 456 -11.66 35.86 15.83
C LYS A 456 -11.55 36.93 14.74
N PHE A 457 -10.89 38.05 15.05
CA PHE A 457 -10.70 39.16 14.11
C PHE A 457 -9.80 38.72 12.93
N PRO A 458 -10.25 38.82 11.66
CA PRO A 458 -9.52 38.35 10.46
C PRO A 458 -8.32 39.22 10.05
N LEU A 459 -7.87 40.13 10.92
CA LEU A 459 -6.86 41.13 10.58
C LEU A 459 -5.42 40.56 10.63
N CYS A 460 -5.12 39.63 11.55
CA CYS A 460 -3.78 39.01 11.62
C CYS A 460 -3.56 38.05 10.42
N ASP A 461 -4.56 37.25 10.03
CA ASP A 461 -4.46 36.33 8.87
C ASP A 461 -4.23 37.10 7.56
N PHE A 462 -4.91 38.24 7.39
CA PHE A 462 -4.75 39.10 6.22
C PHE A 462 -3.36 39.76 6.16
N LEU A 463 -2.82 40.18 7.31
CA LEU A 463 -1.47 40.73 7.42
C LEU A 463 -0.39 39.67 7.17
N LEU A 464 -0.60 38.43 7.63
CA LEU A 464 0.30 37.31 7.39
C LEU A 464 0.36 36.93 5.90
N LEU A 465 -0.79 36.85 5.24
CA LEU A 465 -0.89 36.60 3.80
C LEU A 465 -0.24 37.72 2.98
N TYR A 466 -0.43 38.98 3.37
CA TYR A 466 0.19 40.13 2.71
C TYR A 466 1.72 40.11 2.84
N MET A 467 2.27 39.67 3.98
CA MET A 467 3.71 39.54 4.18
C MET A 467 4.31 38.37 3.37
N LEU A 468 3.65 37.21 3.36
CA LEU A 468 4.08 36.05 2.56
C LEU A 468 4.14 36.37 1.07
N ASN A 469 3.15 37.12 0.57
CA ASN A 469 3.10 37.48 -0.84
C ASN A 469 4.22 38.46 -1.25
N ASN A 470 4.64 39.35 -0.35
CA ASN A 470 5.75 40.28 -0.61
C ASN A 470 7.14 39.64 -0.42
N ILE A 471 7.25 38.51 0.30
CA ILE A 471 8.51 37.75 0.41
C ILE A 471 8.79 36.93 -0.86
N MET A 472 7.74 36.49 -1.57
CA MET A 472 7.90 35.69 -2.80
C MET A 472 8.19 36.51 -4.07
N GLU A 473 8.00 37.84 -4.05
CA GLU A 473 8.32 38.70 -5.20
C GLU A 473 9.81 39.09 -5.28
N ASP A 474 10.61 38.87 -4.23
CA ASP A 474 12.04 39.25 -4.17
C ASP A 474 13.03 38.13 -4.56
N GLU A 475 12.57 36.93 -4.97
CA GLU A 475 13.46 35.81 -5.39
C GLU A 475 13.61 35.61 -6.92
N GLN A 476 13.09 36.50 -7.76
CA GLN A 476 13.35 36.51 -9.20
C GLN A 476 14.24 37.69 -9.64
N ASP A 477 15.45 37.81 -9.10
CA ASP A 477 16.54 38.55 -9.77
C ASP A 477 17.93 38.36 -9.12
N THR A 478 18.47 37.13 -9.06
CA THR A 478 19.94 36.93 -9.02
C THR A 478 20.34 35.50 -9.43
N ASN A 479 20.76 35.30 -10.68
CA ASN A 479 22.09 34.75 -11.03
C ASN A 479 22.18 34.39 -12.53
N SER A 480 22.98 35.19 -13.23
CA SER A 480 23.68 34.83 -14.45
C SER A 480 25.07 34.28 -14.11
N GLU A 481 25.59 33.42 -15.01
CA GLU A 481 26.99 33.02 -15.24
C GLU A 481 27.46 31.66 -14.68
N GLU A 482 28.32 31.00 -15.48
CA GLU A 482 28.96 29.66 -15.36
C GLU A 482 28.11 28.47 -15.85
N GLU A 483 28.42 27.68 -16.87
CA GLU A 483 29.64 27.41 -17.65
C GLU A 483 29.26 26.93 -19.07
N ALA A 484 30.02 27.36 -20.07
CA ALA A 484 30.12 26.72 -21.37
C ALA A 484 31.57 26.28 -21.54
N GLU A 485 31.83 24.97 -21.65
CA GLU A 485 32.92 24.34 -22.40
C GLU A 485 32.93 22.83 -22.12
N LEU A 486 32.66 21.99 -23.13
CA LEU A 486 33.63 21.00 -23.62
C LEU A 486 33.07 20.19 -24.81
N GLU A 487 33.86 20.28 -25.88
CA GLU A 487 33.89 19.62 -27.18
C GLU A 487 33.77 18.07 -27.13
N ASP A 488 33.00 17.48 -28.05
CA ASP A 488 33.49 16.78 -29.27
C ASP A 488 34.32 15.51 -29.03
N SER A 489 33.73 14.35 -29.36
CA SER A 489 34.51 13.30 -30.00
C SER A 489 33.63 12.32 -30.80
N SER A 490 33.92 12.29 -32.10
CA SER A 490 33.96 11.13 -33.01
C SER A 490 32.67 10.64 -33.68
N GLU A 491 32.51 11.12 -34.91
CA GLU A 491 32.08 10.31 -36.06
C GLU A 491 33.08 9.15 -36.32
N GLU A 492 32.56 7.95 -36.64
CA GLU A 492 33.27 7.00 -37.51
C GLU A 492 32.29 6.21 -38.40
N PHE A 493 32.14 6.72 -39.63
CA PHE A 493 32.26 6.05 -40.94
C PHE A 493 31.46 4.75 -41.30
N LEU A 494 30.64 4.94 -42.35
CA LEU A 494 30.48 4.13 -43.59
C LEU A 494 29.63 2.84 -43.56
N GLU A 495 28.48 2.88 -44.22
CA GLU A 495 28.24 2.50 -45.64
C GLU A 495 28.16 0.99 -45.89
N ASN A 496 26.95 0.53 -46.24
CA ASN A 496 26.62 -0.39 -47.34
C ASN A 496 25.14 -0.78 -47.18
N SER A 497 24.28 -0.93 -48.18
CA SER A 497 24.27 -0.64 -49.61
C SER A 497 22.90 -1.15 -50.08
N SER A 498 22.21 -0.36 -50.91
CA SER A 498 21.35 -0.79 -52.03
C SER A 498 20.14 -1.73 -51.79
N LEU A 499 18.95 -1.13 -51.99
CA LEU A 499 17.77 -1.74 -52.63
C LEU A 499 18.13 -2.50 -53.93
N PRO A 500 17.24 -3.40 -54.40
CA PRO A 500 16.42 -2.95 -55.52
C PRO A 500 14.92 -3.34 -55.45
N ASN A 501 14.18 -2.32 -55.84
CA ASN A 501 12.83 -2.25 -56.39
C ASN A 501 12.48 -3.37 -57.40
N LYS A 502 11.20 -3.84 -57.40
CA LYS A 502 10.16 -3.48 -58.41
C LYS A 502 9.32 -4.65 -58.97
N VAL A 503 8.04 -4.30 -59.21
CA VAL A 503 7.04 -4.79 -60.20
C VAL A 503 6.17 -5.97 -59.75
N GLU A 504 4.85 -6.10 -60.00
CA GLU A 504 3.65 -5.30 -60.36
C GLU A 504 2.59 -6.37 -60.78
N LYS A 505 1.29 -6.04 -60.67
CA LYS A 505 0.11 -6.65 -61.38
C LYS A 505 -0.40 -8.01 -60.91
N ASP A 506 -1.70 -8.32 -60.96
CA ASP A 506 -2.99 -7.61 -61.11
C ASP A 506 -4.08 -8.70 -60.92
N ASP A 507 -5.35 -8.30 -60.97
CA ASP A 507 -6.55 -9.11 -61.25
C ASP A 507 -7.26 -9.86 -60.09
N SER A 508 -8.24 -9.16 -59.51
CA SER A 508 -9.69 -9.39 -59.67
C SER A 508 -10.35 -10.78 -59.41
N ASN A 509 -11.33 -10.72 -58.51
CA ASN A 509 -12.74 -11.14 -58.64
C ASN A 509 -13.23 -12.58 -58.30
N ILE A 510 -14.37 -12.60 -57.58
CA ILE A 510 -15.47 -13.60 -57.55
C ILE A 510 -15.15 -14.86 -56.69
N GLU A 511 -15.97 -15.37 -55.75
CA GLU A 511 -17.43 -15.57 -55.72
C GLU A 511 -17.95 -15.81 -54.28
N GLU A 512 -19.24 -15.56 -54.09
CA GLU A 512 -20.08 -15.99 -52.96
C GLU A 512 -20.13 -17.51 -52.80
N GLU A 513 -20.29 -18.01 -51.56
CA GLU A 513 -21.36 -18.99 -51.28
C GLU A 513 -21.71 -19.09 -49.78
N ARG A 514 -23.01 -18.87 -49.50
CA ARG A 514 -23.71 -19.27 -48.27
C ARG A 514 -23.83 -20.79 -48.20
N MET A 515 -23.75 -21.38 -47.00
CA MET A 515 -24.93 -21.96 -46.30
C MET A 515 -24.57 -22.92 -45.15
N LEU A 516 -25.28 -22.70 -44.02
CA LEU A 516 -25.91 -23.68 -43.11
C LEU A 516 -25.00 -24.60 -42.27
N LYS A 517 -24.90 -24.30 -40.97
CA LYS A 517 -25.77 -24.93 -39.95
C LYS A 517 -25.79 -24.14 -38.66
#